data_AF-M4BXT7-F1
#
_entry.id   AF-M4BXT7-F1
#
_cell.length_a   1.000
_cell.length_b   1.000
_cell.length_c   1.000
_cell.angle_alpha   90.00
_cell.angle_beta   90.00
_cell.angle_gamma   90.00
#
_symmetry.space_group_name_H-M   'P 1'
#
loop_
_entity.id
_entity.type
_entity.pdbx_description
1 polymer ?
#
loop_
_entity_poly.entity_id
_entity_poly.type
_entity_poly.pdbx_seq_one_letter_code
_entity_poly.pdbx_strand_id
1 'polypeptide(L)'
;MQATFHPSETIQDVMDHVTECLTDQFRASKFYLYVTPPTQKLATSKTLIELNLVPAALTYLSWVEASPASDVTSAGYHFRSDLVMPKVRYWTVDEC
;
A
#
# COMPACT_ATOMS: atom_id res chain seq x y z
N MET A 1 5.15 -1.17 -0.47
CA MET A 1 4.52 -1.69 -1.70
C MET A 1 4.57 -0.58 -2.74
N GLN A 2 4.81 -0.92 -4.01
CA GLN A 2 4.84 0.02 -5.13
C GLN A 2 4.05 -0.62 -6.27
N ALA A 3 3.17 0.15 -6.90
CA ALA A 3 2.35 -0.26 -8.03
C ALA A 3 2.20 0.93 -9.01
N THR A 4 1.83 0.64 -10.26
CA THR A 4 1.62 1.64 -11.31
C THR A 4 0.18 1.60 -11.74
N PHE A 5 -0.44 2.78 -11.88
CA PHE A 5 -1.84 2.95 -12.23
C PHE A 5 -1.98 4.01 -13.32
N HIS A 6 -3.02 3.89 -14.15
CA HIS A 6 -3.48 4.91 -15.07
C HIS A 6 -4.11 6.09 -14.30
N PRO A 7 -3.92 7.35 -14.72
CA PRO A 7 -4.44 8.54 -14.01
C PRO A 7 -5.96 8.57 -13.77
N SER A 8 -6.72 7.84 -14.58
CA SER A 8 -8.19 7.74 -14.47
C SER A 8 -8.67 6.62 -13.55
N GLU A 9 -7.77 5.79 -13.02
CA GLU A 9 -8.14 4.82 -11.99
C GLU A 9 -8.51 5.55 -10.69
N THR A 10 -9.38 4.92 -9.92
CA THR A 10 -9.94 5.44 -8.68
C THR A 10 -9.13 4.98 -7.47
N ILE A 11 -9.37 5.64 -6.33
CA ILE A 11 -8.85 5.16 -5.05
C ILE A 11 -9.42 3.78 -4.70
N GLN A 12 -10.64 3.45 -5.14
CA GLN A 12 -11.18 2.10 -4.97
C GLN A 12 -10.31 1.07 -5.70
N ASP A 13 -9.92 1.32 -6.95
CA ASP A 13 -9.04 0.42 -7.72
C ASP A 13 -7.69 0.18 -7.00
N VAL A 14 -7.12 1.23 -6.41
CA VAL A 14 -5.90 1.12 -5.59
C VAL A 14 -6.15 0.28 -4.33
N MET A 15 -7.27 0.49 -3.65
CA MET A 15 -7.63 -0.28 -2.45
C MET A 15 -7.89 -1.76 -2.77
N ASP A 16 -8.52 -2.06 -3.91
CA ASP A 16 -8.74 -3.42 -4.38
C ASP A 16 -7.40 -4.11 -4.66
N HIS A 17 -6.47 -3.42 -5.35
CA HIS A 17 -5.13 -3.95 -5.58
C HIS A 17 -4.33 -4.19 -4.28
N VAL A 18 -4.43 -3.27 -3.30
CA VAL A 18 -3.84 -3.49 -1.98
C VAL A 18 -4.44 -4.73 -1.33
N THR A 19 -5.76 -4.91 -1.39
CA THR A 19 -6.48 -6.06 -0.81
C THR A 19 -6.03 -7.39 -1.42
N GLU A 20 -5.78 -7.45 -2.73
CA GLU A 20 -5.21 -8.62 -3.41
C GLU A 20 -3.80 -8.99 -2.91
N CYS A 21 -3.05 -7.99 -2.46
CA CYS A 21 -1.71 -8.15 -1.91
C CYS A 21 -1.69 -8.56 -0.43
N LEU A 22 -2.83 -8.47 0.28
CA LEU A 22 -2.94 -8.88 1.68
C LEU A 22 -3.04 -10.40 1.82
N THR A 23 -2.58 -10.93 2.96
CA THR A 23 -2.88 -12.32 3.35
C THR A 23 -4.36 -12.50 3.65
N ASP A 24 -4.87 -13.73 3.55
CA ASP A 24 -6.31 -14.01 3.67
C ASP A 24 -6.94 -13.50 4.97
N GLN A 25 -6.18 -13.50 6.08
CA GLN A 25 -6.63 -12.97 7.37
C GLN A 25 -6.95 -11.46 7.36
N PHE A 26 -6.34 -10.69 6.46
CA PHE A 26 -6.51 -9.24 6.37
C PHE A 26 -7.39 -8.80 5.19
N ARG A 27 -7.77 -9.70 4.28
CA ARG A 27 -8.59 -9.36 3.10
C ARG A 27 -9.97 -8.78 3.46
N ALA A 28 -10.56 -9.23 4.56
CA ALA A 28 -11.83 -8.71 5.05
C ALA A 28 -11.69 -7.49 5.97
N SER A 29 -10.45 -7.06 6.28
CA SER A 29 -10.20 -5.94 7.19
C SER A 29 -10.44 -4.61 6.49
N LYS A 30 -11.14 -3.69 7.16
CA LYS A 30 -11.41 -2.36 6.63
C LYS A 30 -10.22 -1.44 6.89
N PHE A 31 -9.76 -0.75 5.84
CA PHE A 31 -8.71 0.27 5.91
C PHE A 31 -9.07 1.48 5.05
N TYR A 32 -8.31 2.56 5.20
CA TYR A 32 -8.40 3.74 4.35
C TYR A 32 -7.00 4.25 3.99
N LEU A 33 -6.92 4.95 2.87
CA LEU A 33 -5.70 5.61 2.40
C LEU A 33 -5.74 7.11 2.73
N TYR A 34 -4.57 7.66 3.06
CA TYR A 34 -4.41 9.08 3.34
C TYR A 34 -3.04 9.60 2.88
N VAL A 35 -2.93 10.91 2.71
CA VAL A 35 -1.67 11.64 2.46
C VAL A 35 -1.34 12.54 3.65
N THR A 36 -0.07 12.91 3.81
CA THR A 36 0.39 13.85 4.84
C THR A 36 1.72 14.51 4.42
N PRO A 37 1.99 15.78 4.80
CA PRO A 37 1.10 16.74 5.50
C PRO A 37 0.39 17.76 4.57
N PRO A 38 -0.83 18.25 4.92
CA PRO A 38 -1.66 17.87 6.08
C PRO A 38 -2.33 16.51 5.89
N THR A 39 -2.77 15.89 6.99
CA THR A 39 -3.47 14.59 6.95
C THR A 39 -4.80 14.73 6.22
N GLN A 40 -4.91 14.08 5.06
CA GLN A 40 -6.14 14.05 4.26
C GLN A 40 -6.48 12.61 3.87
N LYS A 41 -7.66 12.12 4.30
CA LYS A 41 -8.20 10.85 3.84
C LYS A 41 -8.64 10.94 2.38
N LEU A 42 -8.34 9.92 1.59
CA LEU A 42 -8.66 9.87 0.17
C LEU A 42 -10.08 9.31 -0.03
N ALA A 43 -10.87 9.96 -0.89
CA ALA A 43 -12.21 9.51 -1.21
C ALA A 43 -12.15 8.38 -2.25
N THR A 44 -12.82 7.25 -1.98
CA THR A 44 -12.75 6.03 -2.82
C THR A 44 -13.26 6.25 -4.25
N SER A 45 -14.24 7.14 -4.42
CA SER A 45 -14.85 7.46 -5.71
C SER A 45 -14.05 8.43 -6.59
N LYS A 46 -12.95 9.00 -6.08
CA LYS A 46 -12.13 9.97 -6.81
C LYS A 46 -10.99 9.29 -7.54
N THR A 47 -10.66 9.82 -8.71
CA THR A 47 -9.54 9.37 -9.53
C THR A 47 -8.20 9.89 -8.99
N LEU A 48 -7.10 9.23 -9.40
CA LEU A 48 -5.74 9.66 -9.04
C LEU A 48 -5.44 11.08 -9.53
N ILE A 49 -5.90 11.44 -10.73
CA ILE A 49 -5.72 12.79 -11.27
C ILE A 49 -6.53 13.84 -10.51
N GLU A 50 -7.78 13.55 -10.12
CA GLU A 50 -8.59 14.49 -9.31
C GLU A 50 -7.98 14.76 -7.94
N LEU A 51 -7.21 13.82 -7.40
CA LEU A 51 -6.55 13.93 -6.10
C LEU A 51 -5.08 14.39 -6.18
N ASN A 52 -4.59 14.75 -7.37
CA ASN A 52 -3.19 15.15 -7.61
C ASN A 52 -2.17 14.07 -7.18
N LEU A 53 -2.50 12.79 -7.35
CA LEU A 53 -1.62 11.65 -7.03
C LEU A 53 -0.76 11.21 -8.22
N VAL A 54 -0.55 12.11 -9.18
CA VAL A 54 0.18 11.90 -10.41
C VAL A 54 1.36 12.88 -10.49
N PRO A 55 2.49 12.51 -11.13
CA PRO A 55 2.76 11.22 -11.79
C PRO A 55 3.13 10.10 -10.81
N ALA A 56 3.48 10.44 -9.57
CA ALA A 56 3.78 9.50 -8.50
C ALA A 56 3.38 10.12 -7.17
N ALA A 57 2.89 9.29 -6.25
CA ALA A 57 2.51 9.72 -4.92
C ALA A 57 2.88 8.68 -3.87
N LEU A 58 3.13 9.15 -2.65
CA LEU A 58 3.24 8.32 -1.46
C LEU A 58 1.96 8.45 -0.64
N THR A 59 1.27 7.33 -0.45
CA THR A 59 0.09 7.25 0.39
C THR A 59 0.35 6.35 1.59
N TYR A 60 -0.39 6.59 2.65
CA TYR A 60 -0.33 5.84 3.90
C TYR A 60 -1.63 5.07 4.07
N LEU A 61 -1.52 3.87 4.62
CA LEU A 61 -2.64 3.01 4.95
C LEU A 61 -2.87 3.04 6.47
N SER A 62 -4.12 3.14 6.89
CA SER A 62 -4.52 2.95 8.28
C SER A 62 -5.72 2.01 8.35
N TRP A 63 -5.70 1.10 9.31
CA TRP A 63 -6.84 0.24 9.63
C TRP A 63 -7.95 1.06 10.30
N VAL A 64 -9.21 0.71 10.02
CA VAL A 64 -10.40 1.34 10.63
C VAL A 64 -10.65 0.77 12.01
N GLU A 65 -10.57 -0.55 12.14
CA GLU A 65 -10.63 -1.28 13.39
C GLU A 65 -9.20 -1.70 13.79
N ALA A 66 -9.01 -2.09 15.06
CA ALA A 66 -7.74 -2.68 15.45
C ALA A 66 -7.46 -3.88 14.53
N SER A 67 -6.34 -3.83 13.82
CA SER A 67 -5.83 -4.98 13.05
C SER A 67 -5.95 -6.23 13.94
N PRO A 68 -6.46 -7.36 13.45
CA PRO A 68 -6.54 -8.58 14.25
C PRO A 68 -5.20 -8.81 14.93
N ALA A 69 -5.24 -8.89 16.26
CA ALA A 69 -4.07 -8.86 17.11
C ALA A 69 -3.07 -9.93 16.66
N SER A 70 -1.90 -9.51 16.21
CA SER A 70 -0.79 -10.39 15.90
C SER A 70 0.38 -10.04 16.80
N ASP A 71 0.83 -11.00 17.59
CA ASP A 71 2.06 -10.88 18.40
C ASP A 71 3.33 -10.74 17.51
N VAL A 72 3.18 -10.91 16.20
CA VAL A 72 4.23 -10.78 15.19
C VAL A 72 4.21 -9.36 14.60
N THR A 73 5.25 -8.58 14.90
CA THR A 73 5.42 -7.18 14.44
C THR A 73 6.47 -7.03 13.33
N SER A 74 6.63 -8.07 12.49
CA SER A 74 7.55 -7.96 11.34
C SER A 74 7.01 -6.98 10.31
N ALA A 75 7.88 -6.12 9.78
CA ALA A 75 7.55 -5.30 8.63
C ALA A 75 7.06 -6.18 7.48
N GLY A 76 5.95 -5.80 6.86
CA GLY A 76 5.35 -6.56 5.75
C GLY A 76 4.45 -7.73 6.15
N TYR A 77 4.24 -8.01 7.44
CA TYR A 77 3.43 -9.15 7.92
C TYR A 77 2.00 -9.21 7.34
N HIS A 78 1.41 -8.06 7.03
CA HIS A 78 0.06 -7.98 6.47
C HIS A 78 -0.02 -8.40 4.99
N PHE A 79 1.11 -8.46 4.28
CA PHE A 79 1.18 -8.79 2.87
C PHE A 79 1.51 -10.26 2.64
N ARG A 80 1.08 -10.80 1.50
CA ARG A 80 1.40 -12.18 1.09
C ARG A 80 2.93 -12.37 1.05
N SER A 81 3.40 -13.50 1.56
CA SER A 81 4.83 -13.79 1.72
C SER A 81 5.60 -13.81 0.41
N ASP A 82 4.95 -14.15 -0.71
CA ASP A 82 5.53 -14.11 -2.06
C ASP A 82 5.84 -12.68 -2.54
N LEU A 83 5.15 -11.68 -1.99
CA LEU A 83 5.37 -10.26 -2.29
C LEU A 83 6.39 -9.61 -1.36
N VAL A 84 6.57 -10.18 -0.16
CA VAL A 84 7.54 -9.71 0.83
C VAL A 84 8.87 -10.39 0.58
N MET A 85 9.56 -9.98 -0.48
CA MET A 85 10.91 -10.47 -0.73
C MET A 85 11.89 -9.88 0.30
N PRO A 86 12.81 -10.68 0.88
CA PRO A 86 13.98 -10.14 1.53
C PRO A 86 14.78 -9.37 0.47
N LYS A 87 15.06 -8.11 0.73
CA LYS A 87 15.87 -7.27 -0.16
C LYS A 87 17.31 -7.78 -0.12
N VAL A 88 17.63 -8.82 -0.90
CA VAL A 88 19.03 -9.23 -1.12
C VAL A 88 19.67 -8.15 -1.99
N ARG A 89 20.29 -7.18 -1.34
CA ARG A 89 21.18 -6.23 -2.02
C ARG A 89 22.49 -6.96 -2.29
N TYR A 90 22.61 -7.57 -3.47
CA TYR A 90 23.94 -7.84 -4.00
C TYR A 90 24.52 -6.47 -4.37
N TRP A 91 25.41 -5.96 -3.53
CA TRP A 91 26.36 -4.96 -3.97
C TRP A 91 27.35 -5.70 -4.85
N THR A 92 27.18 -5.63 -6.17
CA THR A 92 28.31 -5.90 -7.05
C THR A 92 29.31 -4.79 -6.78
N VAL A 93 30.40 -5.13 -6.11
CA VAL A 93 31.59 -4.30 -6.06
C VAL A 93 32.22 -4.34 -7.46
N ASP A 94 31.64 -3.61 -8.40
CA ASP A 94 32.37 -3.20 -9.60
C ASP A 94 33.20 -1.98 -9.22
N GLU A 95 34.48 -2.21 -8.89
CA GLU A 95 35.66 -1.37 -9.26
C GLU A 95 36.91 -1.76 -8.45
N CYS A 96 37.77 -2.59 -9.06
CA CYS A 96 39.20 -2.31 -9.35
C CYS A 96 39.80 -3.44 -10.20
#